data_AF-W1WY47-F1
#
_entry.id   AF-W1WY47-F1
#
_cell.length_a   1.000
_cell.length_b   1.000
_cell.length_c   1.000
_cell.angle_alpha   90.00
_cell.angle_beta   90.00
_cell.angle_gamma   90.00
#
_symmetry.space_group_name_H-M   'P 1'
#
loop_
_entity.id
_entity.type
_entity.pdbx_description
1 polymer ?
#
loop_
_entity_poly.entity_id
_entity_poly.type
_entity_poly.pdbx_seq_one_letter_code
_entity_poly.pdbx_strand_id
1 'polypeptide(L)'
;NSILGRPLDAPVDGVADAKRVETEAADLVAFIRQMPFVIETDQYIFVHAGIDLTLDDWHDTTDYKKVWLRKPFHEAVNHTGKTIVFGHTPVYGLLEQKPGTAELWMTEDGKIGMDGGAV
;
A
#
# COMPACT_ATOMS: atom_id res chain seq x y z
N ASN A 1 13.42 8.19 -15.32
CA ASN A 1 12.75 6.97 -14.77
C ASN A 1 13.58 5.76 -15.19
N SER A 2 14.08 4.98 -14.23
CA SER A 2 14.96 3.81 -14.46
C SER A 2 14.33 2.74 -15.34
N ILE A 3 12.99 2.55 -15.27
CA ILE A 3 12.27 1.54 -16.05
C ILE A 3 12.38 1.80 -17.56
N LEU A 4 12.38 3.07 -17.97
CA LEU A 4 12.43 3.49 -19.37
C LEU A 4 13.84 3.94 -19.80
N GLY A 5 14.86 3.72 -18.98
CA GLY A 5 16.25 4.10 -19.25
C GLY A 5 16.48 5.61 -19.45
N ARG A 6 15.56 6.47 -18.99
CA ARG A 6 15.65 7.93 -19.16
C ARG A 6 16.36 8.60 -17.98
N PRO A 7 17.08 9.73 -18.20
CA PRO A 7 17.57 10.60 -17.14
C PRO A 7 16.50 10.91 -16.09
N LEU A 8 16.94 11.14 -14.84
CA LEU A 8 16.02 11.39 -13.72
C LEU A 8 15.31 12.75 -13.81
N ASP A 9 15.93 13.71 -14.49
CA ASP A 9 15.43 15.06 -14.75
C ASP A 9 14.61 15.18 -16.04
N ALA A 10 14.46 14.10 -16.81
CA ALA A 10 13.67 14.11 -18.03
C ALA A 10 12.18 14.34 -17.71
N PRO A 11 11.48 15.19 -18.49
CA PRO A 11 10.06 15.44 -18.28
C PRO A 11 9.25 14.15 -18.43
N VAL A 12 8.24 14.00 -17.57
CA VAL A 12 7.32 12.85 -17.56
C VAL A 12 6.05 13.22 -18.33
N ASP A 13 5.70 12.41 -19.31
CA ASP A 13 4.37 12.38 -19.91
C ASP A 13 3.72 11.08 -19.44
N GLY A 14 2.83 11.17 -18.45
CA GLY A 14 2.28 9.98 -17.80
C GLY A 14 1.56 9.03 -18.76
N VAL A 15 0.92 9.55 -19.82
CA VAL A 15 0.18 8.71 -20.78
C VAL A 15 1.13 8.05 -21.76
N ALA A 16 2.07 8.82 -22.33
CA ALA A 16 3.06 8.27 -23.25
C ALA A 16 4.00 7.28 -22.53
N ASP A 17 4.40 7.61 -21.30
CA ASP A 17 5.29 6.79 -20.50
C ASP A 17 4.62 5.50 -20.02
N ALA A 18 3.35 5.54 -19.63
CA ALA A 18 2.60 4.32 -19.29
C ALA A 18 2.55 3.35 -20.47
N LYS A 19 2.23 3.83 -21.69
CA LYS A 19 2.24 3.00 -22.90
C LYS A 19 3.61 2.37 -23.16
N ARG A 20 4.68 3.16 -22.97
CA ARG A 20 6.04 2.65 -23.12
C ARG A 20 6.38 1.59 -22.08
N VAL A 21 5.99 1.79 -20.83
CA VAL A 21 6.20 0.77 -19.76
C VAL A 21 5.47 -0.52 -20.10
N GLU A 22 4.24 -0.44 -20.61
CA GLU A 22 3.47 -1.62 -21.03
C GLU A 22 4.15 -2.42 -22.14
N THR A 23 4.89 -1.76 -23.05
CA THR A 23 5.57 -2.42 -24.17
C THR A 23 7.01 -2.81 -23.87
N GLU A 24 7.80 -1.91 -23.26
CA GLU A 24 9.25 -2.05 -23.06
C GLU A 24 9.57 -2.87 -21.80
N ALA A 25 8.64 -2.93 -20.84
CA ALA A 25 8.76 -3.68 -19.59
C ALA A 25 7.57 -4.63 -19.39
N ALA A 26 7.08 -5.23 -20.48
CA ALA A 26 5.89 -6.08 -20.48
C ALA A 26 5.95 -7.23 -19.44
N ASP A 27 7.12 -7.88 -19.30
CA ASP A 27 7.32 -8.95 -18.33
C ASP A 27 7.20 -8.45 -16.87
N LEU A 28 7.73 -7.26 -16.58
CA LEU A 28 7.60 -6.63 -15.27
C LEU A 28 6.13 -6.26 -14.98
N VAL A 29 5.43 -5.73 -15.97
CA VAL A 29 3.99 -5.42 -15.85
C VAL A 29 3.19 -6.71 -15.62
N ALA A 30 3.48 -7.78 -16.35
CA ALA A 30 2.83 -9.07 -16.17
C ALA A 30 3.10 -9.65 -14.77
N PHE A 31 4.34 -9.54 -14.28
CA PHE A 31 4.70 -9.94 -12.92
C PHE A 31 3.92 -9.15 -11.86
N ILE A 32 3.90 -7.81 -11.94
CA ILE A 32 3.18 -6.95 -10.97
C ILE A 32 1.69 -7.27 -10.98
N ARG A 33 1.08 -7.52 -12.15
CA ARG A 33 -0.35 -7.87 -12.27
C ARG A 33 -0.72 -9.19 -11.60
N GLN A 34 0.25 -10.07 -11.35
CA GLN A 34 0.03 -11.35 -10.65
C GLN A 34 0.20 -11.24 -9.13
N MET A 35 0.70 -10.11 -8.63
CA MET A 35 0.91 -9.95 -7.20
C MET A 35 -0.43 -9.92 -6.45
N PRO A 36 -0.52 -10.62 -5.31
CA PRO A 36 -1.75 -10.61 -4.53
C PRO A 36 -1.95 -9.24 -3.87
N PHE A 37 -3.21 -8.82 -3.75
CA PHE A 37 -3.54 -7.59 -3.02
C PHE A 37 -3.44 -7.75 -1.50
N VAL A 38 -3.57 -8.98 -1.01
CA VAL A 38 -3.46 -9.35 0.40
C VAL A 38 -2.68 -10.66 0.50
N ILE A 39 -1.80 -10.75 1.50
CA ILE A 39 -1.22 -12.02 1.94
C ILE A 39 -1.72 -12.27 3.37
N GLU A 40 -2.35 -13.42 3.58
CA GLU A 40 -2.90 -13.80 4.87
C GLU A 40 -2.18 -15.02 5.44
N THR A 41 -1.95 -15.00 6.74
CA THR A 41 -1.44 -16.12 7.54
C THR A 41 -2.37 -16.36 8.72
N ASP A 42 -2.07 -17.33 9.57
CA ASP A 42 -2.86 -17.59 10.78
C ASP A 42 -2.93 -16.39 11.74
N GLN A 43 -1.92 -15.52 11.74
CA GLN A 43 -1.78 -14.42 12.72
C GLN A 43 -1.73 -13.03 12.09
N TYR A 44 -1.42 -12.93 10.79
CA TYR A 44 -1.18 -11.66 10.11
C TYR A 44 -1.96 -11.51 8.81
N ILE A 45 -2.33 -10.27 8.51
CA ILE A 45 -2.84 -9.81 7.22
C ILE A 45 -1.86 -8.73 6.72
N PHE A 46 -1.26 -8.95 5.55
CA PHE A 46 -0.42 -7.96 4.87
C PHE A 46 -1.21 -7.38 3.70
N VAL A 47 -1.38 -6.06 3.70
CA VAL A 47 -2.15 -5.33 2.66
C VAL A 47 -1.45 -4.01 2.32
N HIS A 48 -1.54 -3.55 1.07
CA HIS A 48 -0.84 -2.32 0.68
C HIS A 48 -1.31 -1.09 1.48
N ALA A 49 -2.63 -0.85 1.54
CA ALA A 49 -3.19 0.33 2.18
C ALA A 49 -4.12 0.03 3.36
N GLY A 50 -5.00 -0.97 3.23
CA GLY A 50 -5.92 -1.35 4.30
C GLY A 50 -7.03 -2.27 3.83
N ILE A 51 -7.87 -2.73 4.75
CA ILE A 51 -9.08 -3.52 4.45
C ILE A 51 -10.31 -2.80 5.00
N ASP A 52 -11.47 -3.07 4.43
CA ASP A 52 -12.73 -2.48 4.88
C ASP A 52 -13.26 -3.25 6.10
N LEU A 53 -12.96 -2.72 7.28
CA LEU A 53 -13.35 -3.28 8.58
C LEU A 53 -14.83 -3.02 8.92
N THR A 54 -15.61 -2.44 8.00
CA THR A 54 -17.07 -2.26 8.16
C THR A 54 -17.87 -3.40 7.53
N LEU A 55 -17.22 -4.28 6.77
CA LEU A 55 -17.84 -5.45 6.16
C LEU A 55 -17.95 -6.60 7.15
N ASP A 56 -18.98 -7.44 6.98
CA ASP A 56 -19.14 -8.69 7.74
C ASP A 56 -17.97 -9.65 7.48
N ASP A 57 -17.55 -9.75 6.22
CA ASP A 57 -16.32 -10.41 5.79
C ASP A 57 -15.39 -9.40 5.10
N TRP A 58 -14.25 -9.12 5.72
CA TRP A 58 -13.28 -8.17 5.18
C TRP A 58 -12.65 -8.67 3.87
N HIS A 59 -12.71 -9.97 3.56
CA HIS A 59 -12.23 -10.52 2.27
C HIS A 59 -12.96 -9.88 1.08
N ASP A 60 -14.18 -9.39 1.28
CA ASP A 60 -14.98 -8.70 0.27
C ASP A 60 -14.53 -7.25 0.02
N THR A 61 -13.48 -6.77 0.70
CA THR A 61 -12.85 -5.50 0.38
C THR A 61 -12.43 -5.47 -1.08
N THR A 62 -12.87 -4.49 -1.86
CA THR A 62 -12.49 -4.40 -3.27
C THR A 62 -10.99 -4.17 -3.44
N ASP A 63 -10.40 -4.66 -4.54
CA ASP A 63 -8.97 -4.49 -4.82
C ASP A 63 -8.55 -3.01 -4.85
N TYR A 64 -9.43 -2.15 -5.34
CA TYR A 64 -9.24 -0.70 -5.27
C TYR A 64 -9.09 -0.22 -3.82
N LYS A 65 -9.97 -0.64 -2.91
CA LYS A 65 -9.89 -0.27 -1.49
C LYS A 65 -8.62 -0.83 -0.83
N LYS A 66 -8.23 -2.07 -1.16
CA LYS A 66 -6.99 -2.69 -0.67
C LYS A 66 -5.74 -1.85 -0.96
N VAL A 67 -5.75 -1.06 -2.04
CA VAL A 67 -4.64 -0.21 -2.49
C VAL A 67 -4.80 1.26 -2.09
N TRP A 68 -6.00 1.73 -1.76
CA TRP A 68 -6.26 3.18 -1.60
C TRP A 68 -6.93 3.59 -0.29
N LEU A 69 -7.29 2.65 0.59
CA LEU A 69 -7.86 3.01 1.89
C LEU A 69 -6.89 3.86 2.73
N ARG A 70 -7.45 4.81 3.48
CA ARG A 70 -6.72 5.69 4.40
C ARG A 70 -7.51 5.87 5.69
N LYS A 71 -7.96 7.09 5.97
CA LYS A 71 -8.66 7.47 7.20
C LYS A 71 -9.76 6.49 7.64
N PRO A 72 -10.68 6.01 6.76
CA PRO A 72 -11.70 5.05 7.18
C PRO A 72 -11.14 3.73 7.73
N PHE A 73 -9.99 3.28 7.22
CA PHE A 73 -9.32 2.08 7.74
C PHE A 73 -8.54 2.38 9.03
N HIS A 74 -7.82 3.49 9.08
CA HIS A 74 -7.02 3.84 10.26
C HIS A 74 -7.88 4.05 11.52
N GLU A 75 -9.07 4.62 11.35
CA GLU A 75 -10.00 4.94 12.45
C GLU A 75 -10.94 3.78 12.82
N ALA A 76 -11.10 2.79 11.95
CA ALA A 76 -11.93 1.64 12.24
C ALA A 76 -11.25 0.70 13.25
N VAL A 77 -12.06 0.08 14.11
CA VAL A 77 -11.58 -0.97 15.01
C VAL A 77 -11.26 -2.23 14.20
N ASN A 78 -10.17 -2.91 14.52
CA ASN A 78 -9.80 -4.18 13.93
C ASN A 78 -10.43 -5.33 14.73
N HIS A 79 -11.42 -5.99 14.13
CA HIS A 79 -12.11 -7.15 14.70
C HIS A 79 -11.74 -8.47 14.01
N THR A 80 -10.71 -8.47 13.16
CA THR A 80 -10.30 -9.68 12.39
C THR A 80 -9.67 -10.77 13.26
N GLY A 81 -9.26 -10.43 14.50
CA GLY A 81 -8.48 -11.31 15.37
C GLY A 81 -7.02 -11.48 14.93
N LYS A 82 -6.57 -10.78 13.89
CA LYS A 82 -5.22 -10.83 13.33
C LYS A 82 -4.53 -9.47 13.39
N THR A 83 -3.20 -9.46 13.36
CA THR A 83 -2.44 -8.22 13.18
C THR A 83 -2.45 -7.80 11.71
N ILE A 84 -2.84 -6.56 11.42
CA ILE A 84 -2.86 -6.02 10.06
C ILE A 84 -1.63 -5.15 9.84
N VAL A 85 -0.77 -5.52 8.90
CA VAL A 85 0.44 -4.76 8.53
C VAL A 85 0.21 -4.08 7.19
N PHE A 86 0.42 -2.76 7.13
CA PHE A 86 0.12 -1.95 5.95
C PHE A 86 1.14 -0.82 5.70
N GLY A 87 1.14 -0.31 4.47
CA GLY A 87 1.93 0.85 4.05
C GLY A 87 1.03 1.96 3.49
N HIS A 88 1.40 2.55 2.35
CA HIS A 88 0.62 3.52 1.56
C HIS A 88 0.39 4.91 2.19
N THR A 89 0.17 4.95 3.50
CA THR A 89 0.10 6.19 4.28
C THR A 89 1.37 6.30 5.10
N PRO A 90 2.24 7.29 4.80
CA PRO A 90 3.48 7.45 5.53
C PRO A 90 3.24 7.65 7.04
N VAL A 91 3.99 6.92 7.86
CA VAL A 91 3.79 6.84 9.32
C VAL A 91 4.00 8.20 10.00
N TYR A 92 4.86 9.07 9.47
CA TYR A 92 5.02 10.42 10.01
C TYR A 92 3.72 11.23 9.93
N GLY A 93 2.87 10.98 8.92
CA GLY A 93 1.56 11.62 8.81
C GLY A 93 0.55 11.07 9.81
N LEU A 94 0.63 9.76 10.12
CA LEU A 94 -0.23 9.11 11.11
C LEU A 94 0.14 9.44 12.55
N LEU A 95 1.43 9.70 12.81
CA LEU A 95 1.98 10.09 14.10
C LEU A 95 1.98 11.61 14.32
N GLU A 96 1.58 12.40 13.31
CA GLU A 96 1.69 13.87 13.30
C GLU A 96 3.12 14.37 13.56
N GLN A 97 4.10 13.65 13.01
CA GLN A 97 5.53 13.91 13.14
C GLN A 97 6.14 14.47 11.84
N LYS A 98 7.39 14.94 11.92
CA LYS A 98 8.18 15.31 10.74
C LYS A 98 8.63 14.04 9.98
N PRO A 99 8.83 14.12 8.66
CA PRO A 99 9.42 13.03 7.88
C PRO A 99 10.78 12.56 8.46
N GLY A 100 11.07 11.27 8.35
CA GLY A 100 12.30 10.65 8.85
C GLY A 100 12.21 10.02 10.23
N THR A 101 10.99 9.75 10.73
CA THR A 101 10.80 8.95 11.95
C THR A 101 11.18 7.49 11.74
N ALA A 102 11.76 6.86 12.78
CA ALA A 102 12.04 5.42 12.82
C ALA A 102 10.92 4.64 13.54
N GLU A 103 9.88 5.33 13.99
CA GLU A 103 8.76 4.74 14.71
C GLU A 103 7.76 4.07 13.75
N LEU A 104 7.19 2.95 14.19
CA LEU A 104 6.02 2.36 13.54
C LEU A 104 4.75 3.02 14.09
N TRP A 105 3.73 3.13 13.25
CA TRP A 105 2.39 3.46 13.74
C TRP A 105 1.72 2.17 14.21
N MET A 106 1.28 2.11 15.47
CA MET A 106 0.67 0.91 16.05
C MET A 106 -0.62 1.26 16.80
N THR A 107 -1.57 0.34 16.79
CA THR A 107 -2.85 0.47 17.51
C THR A 107 -3.08 -0.72 18.43
N GLU A 108 -3.81 -0.52 19.52
CA GLU A 108 -4.07 -1.56 20.54
C GLU A 108 -4.83 -2.77 19.98
N ASP A 109 -5.66 -2.56 18.97
CA ASP A 109 -6.42 -3.59 18.24
C ASP A 109 -5.60 -4.26 17.12
N GLY A 110 -4.30 -3.96 17.01
CA GLY A 110 -3.37 -4.74 16.20
C GLY A 110 -3.21 -4.29 14.74
N LYS A 111 -3.31 -2.99 14.42
CA LYS A 111 -2.82 -2.47 13.13
C LYS A 111 -1.40 -1.92 13.26
N ILE A 112 -0.56 -2.16 12.26
CA ILE A 112 0.85 -1.71 12.16
C ILE A 112 1.08 -1.03 10.82
N GLY A 113 1.34 0.28 10.83
CA GLY A 113 1.80 1.05 9.68
C GLY A 113 3.32 1.09 9.62
N MET A 114 3.90 0.79 8.45
CA MET A 114 5.36 0.68 8.27
C MET A 114 5.94 1.52 7.12
N ASP A 115 5.13 2.38 6.49
CA ASP A 115 5.60 3.25 5.40
C ASP A 115 6.38 4.46 5.95
N GLY A 116 7.71 4.40 5.91
CA GLY A 116 8.58 5.51 6.35
C GLY A 116 8.58 6.74 5.42
N GLY A 117 7.93 6.67 4.25
CA GLY A 117 7.91 7.74 3.25
C GLY A 117 9.17 7.84 2.38
N ALA A 118 9.95 6.76 2.26
CA ALA A 118 11.06 6.69 1.33
C ALA A 118 10.56 6.51 -0.11
N VAL A 119 11.10 7.30 -1.06
CA VAL A 119 10.75 7.30 -2.50
C VAL A 119 11.99 7.33 -3.39
#